data_AF-A0A7X9PZW6-F1
#
_entry.id   AF-A0A7X9PZW6-F1
#
_cell.length_a   1.000
_cell.length_b   1.000
_cell.length_c   1.000
_cell.angle_alpha   90.00
_cell.angle_beta   90.00
_cell.angle_gamma   90.00
#
_symmetry.space_group_name_H-M   'P 1'
#
loop_
_entity.id
_entity.type
_entity.pdbx_description
1 polymer ?
#
loop_
_entity_poly.entity_id
_entity_poly.type
_entity_poly.pdbx_seq_one_letter_code
_entity_poly.pdbx_strand_id
1 'polypeptide(L)' 'MPKEIILERMTWPKVGKAIEEGYDTAVFACGATEQHGLHLPLFVDAEHGERMALVVARRLGKH' A
#
# COMPACT_ATOMS: atom_id res chain seq x y z
N MET A 1 -8.61 11.49 8.03
CA MET A 1 -7.91 10.25 7.64
C MET A 1 -7.04 9.82 8.81
N PRO A 2 -6.88 8.51 9.09
CA PRO A 2 -5.93 8.07 10.11
C PRO A 2 -4.54 8.57 9.76
N LYS A 3 -3.71 8.82 10.78
CA LYS A 3 -2.36 9.34 10.58
C LYS A 3 -1.46 8.38 9.79
N GLU A 4 -1.76 7.08 9.86
CA GLU A 4 -1.01 6.01 9.20
C GLU A 4 -1.99 4.96 8.63
N ILE A 5 -1.74 4.50 7.41
CA ILE A 5 -2.51 3.44 6.70
C ILE A 5 -1.61 2.39 6.06
N ILE A 6 -0.29 2.54 6.16
CA ILE A 6 0.67 1.59 5.62
C ILE A 6 0.89 0.49 6.68
N LEU A 7 0.42 -0.72 6.37
CA LEU A 7 0.36 -1.83 7.32
C LEU A 7 1.73 -2.17 7.94
N GLU A 8 2.80 -2.18 7.12
CA GLU A 8 4.16 -2.50 7.57
C GLU A 8 4.76 -1.46 8.54
N ARG A 9 4.14 -0.27 8.66
CA ARG A 9 4.53 0.79 9.60
C ARG A 9 3.71 0.75 10.89
N MET A 10 2.79 -0.20 11.01
CA MET A 10 1.92 -0.39 12.17
C MET A 10 2.42 -1.54 13.04
N THR A 11 2.27 -1.37 14.36
CA THR A 11 2.40 -2.49 15.30
C THR A 11 1.11 -3.30 15.31
N TRP A 12 1.19 -4.59 15.64
CA TRP A 12 0.00 -5.46 15.67
C TRP A 12 -1.18 -4.91 16.51
N PRO A 13 -1.00 -4.21 17.67
CA PRO A 13 -2.13 -3.64 18.39
C PRO A 13 -2.79 -2.47 17.62
N LYS A 14 -2.01 -1.69 16.86
CA LYS A 14 -2.56 -0.63 16.00
C LYS A 14 -3.36 -1.21 14.85
N VAL A 15 -2.94 -2.36 14.32
CA VAL A 15 -3.69 -3.11 13.29
C VAL A 15 -5.02 -3.59 13.86
N GLY A 16 -5.02 -4.20 15.05
CA GLY A 16 -6.25 -4.61 15.75
C GLY A 16 -7.23 -3.44 15.95
N LYS A 17 -6.73 -2.29 16.41
CA LYS A 17 -7.53 -1.07 16.55
C LYS A 17 -8.10 -0.57 15.22
N ALA A 18 -7.34 -0.66 14.13
CA ALA A 18 -7.83 -0.27 12.81
C ALA A 18 -8.99 -1.18 12.35
N ILE A 19 -8.89 -2.48 12.60
CA ILE A 19 -9.97 -3.43 12.30
C ILE A 19 -11.22 -3.09 13.14
N GLU A 20 -11.08 -2.87 14.45
CA GLU A 20 -12.18 -2.43 15.33
C GLU A 20 -12.81 -1.10 14.91
N GLU A 21 -12.01 -0.21 14.30
CA GLU A 21 -12.44 1.09 13.79
C GLU A 21 -13.09 1.03 12.40
N GLY A 22 -13.29 -0.18 11.82
CA GLY A 22 -13.97 -0.40 10.55
C GLY A 22 -13.06 -0.40 9.32
N TYR A 23 -11.78 -0.75 9.46
CA TYR A 23 -10.96 -1.13 8.31
C TYR A 23 -11.05 -2.64 8.07
N ASP A 24 -11.70 -3.05 7.00
CA ASP A 24 -11.90 -4.45 6.61
C ASP A 24 -11.16 -4.85 5.32
N THR A 25 -10.58 -3.87 4.62
CA THR A 25 -10.00 -4.02 3.29
C THR A 25 -8.49 -3.73 3.32
N ALA A 26 -7.70 -4.65 2.76
CA ALA A 26 -6.27 -4.46 2.49
C ALA A 26 -6.02 -4.30 0.98
N VAL A 27 -5.16 -3.35 0.61
CA VAL A 27 -4.73 -3.12 -0.78
C VAL A 27 -3.24 -3.39 -0.86
N PHE A 28 -2.83 -4.23 -1.80
CA PHE A 28 -1.43 -4.51 -2.08
C PHE A 28 -1.20 -4.49 -3.60
N ALA A 29 0.01 -4.12 -4.01
CA ALA A 29 0.41 -4.14 -5.40
C ALA A 29 1.27 -5.38 -5.68
N CYS A 30 1.05 -5.99 -6.83
CA CYS A 30 1.96 -6.98 -7.40
C CYS A 30 2.88 -6.26 -8.38
N GLY A 31 4.16 -6.11 -8.01
CA GLY A 31 5.19 -5.57 -8.87
C GLY A 31 6.09 -6.66 -9.48
N ALA A 32 7.17 -6.23 -10.11
CA ALA A 32 8.20 -7.09 -10.65
C ALA A 32 9.59 -6.45 -10.50
N THR A 33 10.62 -7.28 -10.67
CA THR A 33 11.99 -6.86 -10.91
C THR A 33 12.35 -7.24 -12.35
N GLU A 34 12.29 -6.30 -13.27
CA GLU A 34 12.46 -6.56 -14.71
C GLU A 34 13.14 -5.41 -15.45
N GLN A 35 13.56 -5.64 -16.69
CA GLN A 35 14.31 -4.65 -17.48
C GLN A 35 13.37 -3.64 -18.16
N HIS A 36 13.53 -2.34 -17.85
CA HIS A 36 12.75 -1.24 -18.46
C HIS A 36 13.58 -0.38 -19.45
N GLY A 37 14.59 -0.98 -20.08
CA GLY A 37 15.52 -0.28 -21.00
C GLY A 37 16.67 0.44 -20.27
N LEU A 38 17.57 1.07 -21.01
CA LEU A 38 18.80 1.67 -20.44
C LEU A 38 18.57 2.90 -19.55
N HIS A 39 17.35 3.41 -19.50
CA HIS A 39 17.02 4.70 -18.89
C HIS A 39 16.21 4.57 -17.61
N LEU A 40 15.81 3.35 -17.22
CA LEU A 40 14.97 3.11 -16.06
C LEU A 40 15.52 1.99 -15.16
N PRO A 41 15.28 2.06 -13.83
CA PRO A 41 15.66 1.01 -12.89
C PRO A 41 14.87 -0.28 -13.09
N LEU A 42 15.29 -1.36 -12.42
CA LEU A 42 14.61 -2.65 -12.52
C LEU A 42 13.30 -2.77 -11.72
N PHE A 43 13.01 -1.82 -10.83
CA PHE A 43 11.93 -1.92 -9.85
C PHE A 43 10.72 -1.04 -10.19
N VAL A 44 10.62 -0.55 -11.42
CA VAL A 44 9.61 0.43 -11.84
C VAL A 44 8.19 -0.06 -11.56
N ASP A 45 7.90 -1.34 -11.81
CA ASP A 45 6.57 -1.90 -11.57
C ASP A 45 6.23 -1.95 -10.08
N ALA A 46 7.21 -2.26 -9.24
CA ALA A 46 7.04 -2.25 -7.79
C ALA A 46 6.83 -0.82 -7.24
N GLU A 47 7.61 0.16 -7.70
CA GLU A 47 7.49 1.56 -7.27
C GLU A 47 6.14 2.16 -7.66
N HIS A 48 5.77 2.04 -8.93
CA HIS A 48 4.48 2.53 -9.42
C HIS A 48 3.33 1.79 -8.75
N GLY A 49 3.46 0.48 -8.56
CA GLY A 49 2.50 -0.35 -7.84
C GLY A 49 2.26 0.14 -6.42
N GLU A 50 3.32 0.33 -5.63
CA GLU A 50 3.24 0.84 -4.25
C GLU A 50 2.54 2.20 -4.21
N ARG A 51 2.93 3.11 -5.11
CA ARG A 51 2.33 4.45 -5.18
C ARG A 51 0.84 4.39 -5.50
N MET A 52 0.44 3.52 -6.43
CA MET A 52 -0.96 3.34 -6.84
C MET A 52 -1.78 2.68 -5.73
N ALA A 53 -1.28 1.64 -5.07
CA ALA A 53 -1.94 0.99 -3.93
C ALA A 53 -2.24 2.00 -2.82
N LEU A 54 -1.29 2.89 -2.50
CA LEU A 54 -1.48 3.95 -1.53
C LEU A 54 -2.59 4.94 -1.93
N VAL A 55 -2.68 5.30 -3.21
CA VAL A 55 -3.77 6.18 -3.71
C VAL A 55 -5.11 5.48 -3.61
N VAL A 56 -5.19 4.20 -4.03
CA VAL A 56 -6.42 3.40 -3.98
C VAL A 56 -6.90 3.24 -2.54
N ALA A 57 -6.03 2.83 -1.62
CA ALA A 57 -6.37 2.68 -0.20
C ALA A 57 -6.92 3.97 0.41
N ARG A 58 -6.32 5.13 0.09
CA ARG A 58 -6.83 6.44 0.55
C ARG A 58 -8.19 6.80 -0.02
N ARG A 59 -8.49 6.39 -1.25
CA ARG A 59 -9.76 6.66 -1.92
C ARG A 59 -10.87 5.73 -1.44
N LEU A 60 -10.57 4.46 -1.18
CA LEU A 60 -11.51 3.50 -0.61
C LEU A 60 -11.91 3.92 0.81
N GLY A 61 -10.95 4.39 1.62
CA GLY A 61 -11.24 4.82 2.99
C GLY A 61 -11.67 3.64 3.88
N LYS A 62 -12.60 3.91 4.79
CA LYS A 62 -13.26 2.89 5.61
C LYS A 62 -14.54 2.46 4.88
N HIS A 63 -14.79 1.17 4.79
CA HIS A 63 -16.00 0.64 4.17
C HIS A 63 -16.72 -0.35 5.06
#